data_AF-A0A928BL58-F1
#
_entry.id   AF-A0A928BL58-F1
#
_cell.length_a   1.000
_cell.length_b   1.000
_cell.length_c   1.000
_cell.angle_alpha   90.00
_cell.angle_beta   90.00
_cell.angle_gamma   90.00
#
_symmetry.space_group_name_H-M   'P 1'
#
loop_
_entity.id
_entity.type
_entity.pdbx_description
1 polymer ?
#
loop_
_entity_poly.entity_id
_entity_poly.type
_entity_poly.pdbx_seq_one_letter_code
_entity_poly.pdbx_strand_id
1 'polypeptide(L)' 'MGQGPIRIYKDNQGWRVVEVYDLSFLTYRNHPYNWFQRHFYHHRLRIMLKGAVRILAASDTVAKDLHRFYFIPYDRIALI' A
#
# COMPACT_ATOMS: atom_id res chain seq x y z
N MET A 1 -12.90 -7.85 13.55
CA MET A 1 -12.33 -8.53 12.36
C MET A 1 -11.40 -7.54 11.69
N GLY A 2 -10.09 -7.61 11.99
CA GLY A 2 -9.12 -6.64 11.50
C GLY A 2 -8.92 -6.81 10.00
N GLN A 3 -9.28 -5.79 9.23
CA GLN A 3 -8.88 -5.74 7.82
C GLN A 3 -7.34 -5.73 7.78
N GLY A 4 -6.75 -6.59 6.95
CA GLY A 4 -5.30 -6.60 6.78
C GLY A 4 -4.79 -5.25 6.29
N PRO A 5 -3.50 -4.92 6.48
CA PRO A 5 -2.93 -3.60 6.16
C PRO A 5 -3.08 -3.23 4.67
N ILE A 6 -3.24 -4.23 3.80
CA ILE A 6 -3.38 -4.08 2.35
C ILE A 6 -4.47 -5.03 1.86
N ARG A 7 -5.34 -4.56 0.96
CA ARG A 7 -6.35 -5.36 0.27
C ARG A 7 -6.21 -5.21 -1.23
N ILE A 8 -6.37 -6.31 -1.96
CA ILE A 8 -6.22 -6.34 -3.41
C ILE A 8 -7.42 -7.06 -4.00
N TYR A 9 -8.05 -6.43 -4.98
CA TYR A 9 -9.17 -7.01 -5.69
C TYR A 9 -9.23 -6.47 -7.12
N LYS A 10 -10.10 -7.06 -7.92
CA LYS A 10 -10.48 -6.50 -9.23
C LYS A 10 -11.80 -5.78 -9.06
N ASP A 11 -11.92 -4.57 -9.59
CA ASP A 11 -13.22 -3.90 -9.64
C ASP A 11 -14.14 -4.56 -10.69
N ASN A 12 -15.36 -4.02 -10.82
CA ASN A 12 -16.35 -4.51 -11.79
C ASN A 12 -15.91 -4.34 -13.26
N GLN A 13 -14.91 -3.51 -13.53
CA GLN A 13 -14.29 -3.30 -14.84
C GLN A 13 -13.07 -4.23 -15.05
N GLY A 14 -12.76 -5.10 -14.08
CA GLY A 14 -11.64 -6.03 -14.11
C GLY A 14 -10.30 -5.38 -13.78
N TRP A 15 -10.29 -4.11 -13.36
CA TRP A 15 -9.07 -3.37 -13.06
C TRP A 15 -8.51 -3.76 -11.71
N ARG A 16 -7.19 -3.94 -11.62
CA ARG A 16 -6.52 -4.22 -10.35
C ARG A 16 -6.53 -2.97 -9.47
N VAL A 17 -7.22 -3.08 -8.34
CA VAL A 17 -7.30 -2.05 -7.31
C VAL A 17 -6.53 -2.54 -6.08
N VAL A 18 -5.66 -1.66 -5.57
CA VAL A 18 -4.91 -1.89 -4.34
C VAL A 18 -5.34 -0.87 -3.30
N GLU A 19 -5.99 -1.35 -2.25
CA GLU A 19 -6.31 -0.58 -1.05
C GLU A 19 -5.21 -0.74 -0.03
N VAL A 20 -4.70 0.38 0.48
CA VAL A 20 -3.66 0.44 1.49
C VAL A 20 -4.26 1.13 2.71
N TYR A 21 -4.40 0.36 3.78
CA TYR A 21 -4.92 0.81 5.06
C TYR A 21 -3.79 1.19 6.02
N ASP A 22 -2.67 0.47 5.96
CA ASP A 22 -1.55 0.70 6.86
C ASP A 22 -0.20 0.39 6.20
N LEU A 23 0.73 1.33 6.38
CA LEU A 23 2.13 1.26 5.96
C LEU A 23 3.11 1.35 7.14
N SER A 24 2.60 1.23 8.37
CA SER A 24 3.37 1.31 9.61
C SER A 24 4.56 0.35 9.65
N PHE A 25 4.54 -0.77 8.92
CA PHE A 25 5.70 -1.67 8.79
C PHE A 25 6.93 -1.03 8.13
N LEU A 26 6.77 0.07 7.40
CA LEU A 26 7.86 0.87 6.81
C LEU A 26 8.45 1.86 7.81
N THR A 27 7.60 2.48 8.63
CA THR A 27 7.96 3.61 9.50
C THR A 27 8.30 3.18 10.93
N TYR A 28 7.65 2.15 11.47
CA TYR A 28 7.85 1.73 12.86
C TYR A 28 9.11 0.89 13.03
N ARG A 29 10.06 1.40 13.83
CA ARG A 29 11.29 0.68 14.20
C ARG A 29 10.99 -0.59 15.00
N ASN A 30 9.99 -0.58 15.88
CA ASN A 30 9.54 -1.71 16.70
C ASN A 30 8.38 -2.51 16.09
N HIS A 31 8.35 -2.68 14.76
CA HIS A 31 7.41 -3.61 14.16
C HIS A 31 7.82 -5.06 14.46
N PRO A 32 6.88 -6.00 14.72
CA PRO A 32 7.18 -7.42 14.94
C PRO A 32 7.83 -8.13 13.75
N TYR A 33 8.03 -7.43 12.62
CA TYR A 33 8.70 -7.95 11.45
C TYR A 33 10.20 -7.68 11.50
N ASN A 34 10.98 -8.72 11.26
CA ASN A 34 12.42 -8.63 11.09
C ASN A 34 12.76 -7.91 9.78
N TRP A 35 13.99 -7.41 9.64
CA TRP A 35 14.42 -6.63 8.46
C TRP A 35 14.14 -7.36 7.13
N PHE A 36 14.42 -8.66 7.06
CA PHE A 36 14.14 -9.47 5.87
C PHE A 36 12.65 -9.52 5.51
N GLN A 37 11.79 -9.68 6.52
CA GLN A 37 10.34 -9.71 6.31
C GLN A 37 9.85 -8.35 5.84
N ARG A 38 10.33 -7.26 6.42
CA ARG A 38 9.99 -5.90 5.97
C ARG A 38 10.45 -5.66 4.54
N HIS A 39 11.66 -6.09 4.20
CA HIS A 39 12.20 -5.96 2.85
C HIS A 39 11.35 -6.75 1.84
N PHE A 40 11.00 -7.99 2.17
CA PHE A 40 10.14 -8.83 1.35
C PHE A 40 8.74 -8.23 1.15
N TYR A 41 8.09 -7.78 2.23
CA TYR A 41 6.79 -7.10 2.16
C TYR A 41 6.85 -5.81 1.36
N HIS A 42 7.89 -5.00 1.57
CA HIS A 42 8.12 -3.78 0.83
C HIS A 42 8.24 -4.05 -0.67
N HIS A 43 9.04 -5.06 -1.04
CA HIS A 43 9.25 -5.41 -2.45
C HIS A 43 7.99 -5.98 -3.10
N ARG A 44 7.28 -6.86 -2.38
CA ARG A 44 5.99 -7.40 -2.83
C ARG A 44 4.95 -6.29 -3.03
N LEU A 45 4.85 -5.34 -2.11
CA LEU A 45 3.95 -4.19 -2.24
C LEU A 45 4.33 -3.32 -3.44
N ARG A 46 5.62 -3.08 -3.67
CA ARG A 46 6.10 -2.32 -4.84
C ARG A 46 5.64 -2.94 -6.16
N ILE A 47 5.73 -4.26 -6.28
CA ILE A 47 5.27 -4.98 -7.48
C ILE A 47 3.76 -4.84 -7.64
N MET A 48 3.00 -4.94 -6.55
CA MET A 48 1.55 -4.81 -6.56
C MET A 48 1.11 -3.41 -6.99
N LEU A 49 1.71 -2.37 -6.44
CA LEU A 49 1.42 -0.98 -6.77
C LEU A 49 1.78 -0.66 -8.24
N LYS A 50 2.88 -1.23 -8.75
CA LYS A 50 3.28 -1.05 -10.16
C LYS A 50 2.25 -1.63 -11.14
N GLY A 51 1.60 -2.73 -10.76
CA GLY A 51 0.55 -3.38 -11.57
C GLY A 51 -0.87 -2.89 -11.28
N ALA A 52 -1.04 -2.01 -10.29
CA ALA A 52 -2.34 -1.46 -9.93
C ALA A 52 -2.73 -0.36 -10.92
N VAL A 53 -3.97 -0.42 -11.40
CA VAL A 53 -4.54 0.65 -12.20
C VAL A 53 -4.95 1.79 -11.26
N ARG A 54 -5.61 1.43 -10.14
CA ARG A 54 -6.08 2.34 -9.11
C ARG A 54 -5.49 1.98 -7.75
N ILE A 55 -5.12 3.01 -6.99
CA ILE A 55 -4.59 2.86 -5.64
C ILE A 55 -5.48 3.68 -4.70
N LEU A 56 -5.93 3.04 -3.64
CA LEU A 56 -6.80 3.61 -2.63
C LEU A 56 -6.05 3.68 -1.31
N ALA A 57 -6.04 4.84 -0.68
CA ALA A 57 -5.41 5.06 0.62
C ALA A 57 -6.48 5.35 1.67
N ALA A 58 -6.42 4.69 2.82
CA ALA A 58 -7.38 4.91 3.90
C ALA A 58 -7.18 6.25 4.64
N SER A 59 -6.06 6.94 4.42
CA SER A 59 -5.78 8.23 5.05
C SER A 59 -4.72 9.01 4.29
N ASP A 60 -4.68 10.32 4.52
CA ASP A 60 -3.67 11.23 3.95
C ASP A 60 -2.23 10.85 4.37
N THR A 61 -2.06 10.29 5.56
CA THR A 61 -0.74 9.78 6.01
C THR A 61 -0.28 8.61 5.17
N VAL A 62 -1.18 7.67 4.83
CA VAL A 62 -0.87 6.54 3.95
C VAL A 62 -0.59 7.02 2.53
N ALA A 63 -1.36 7.99 2.02
CA ALA A 63 -1.11 8.60 0.73
C ALA A 63 0.28 9.27 0.65
N LYS A 64 0.66 10.01 1.71
CA LYS A 64 2.00 10.59 1.86
C LYS A 64 3.10 9.53 1.88
N ASP A 65 2.90 8.44 2.60
CA ASP A 65 3.88 7.35 2.65
C ASP A 65 3.98 6.61 1.30
N LEU A 66 2.87 6.40 0.60
CA LEU A 66 2.87 5.86 -0.77
C LEU A 66 3.66 6.75 -1.73
N HIS A 67 3.42 8.06 -1.66
CA HIS A 67 4.17 9.03 -2.46
C HIS A 67 5.66 9.02 -2.10
N ARG A 68 6.00 9.02 -0.80
CA ARG A 68 7.39 9.10 -0.31
C ARG A 68 8.20 7.84 -0.58
N PHE A 69 7.64 6.66 -0.31
CA PHE A 69 8.39 5.39 -0.36
C PHE A 69 8.26 4.67 -1.70
N TYR A 70 7.15 4.87 -2.41
CA TYR A 70 6.88 4.19 -3.68
C TYR A 70 6.83 5.14 -4.88
N PHE A 71 7.04 6.45 -4.68
CA PHE A 71 7.07 7.47 -5.72
C PHE A 71 5.81 7.49 -6.58
N ILE A 72 4.66 7.24 -5.96
CA ILE A 72 3.37 7.22 -6.63
C ILE A 72 2.80 8.63 -6.59
N PRO A 73 2.48 9.26 -7.73
CA PRO A 73 1.91 10.60 -7.75
C PRO A 73 0.53 10.61 -7.10
N TYR A 74 0.22 11.69 -6.38
CA TYR A 74 -1.06 11.83 -5.67
C TYR A 74 -2.27 11.70 -6.58
N ASP A 75 -2.17 12.11 -7.85
CA ASP A 75 -3.26 11.99 -8.83
C ASP A 75 -3.69 10.54 -9.09
N ARG A 76 -2.83 9.56 -8.77
CA ARG A 76 -3.13 8.14 -8.89
C ARG A 76 -3.65 7.51 -7.59
N ILE A 77 -3.65 8.25 -6.49
CA ILE A 77 -4.07 7.81 -5.16
C ILE A 77 -5.42 8.46 -4.85
N ALA A 78 -6.46 7.66 -4.69
CA ALA A 78 -7.74 8.14 -4.18
C ALA A 78 -7.89 7.79 -2.69
N LEU A 79 -8.49 8.70 -1.93
CA LEU A 79 -8.81 8.48 -0.52
C LEU A 79 -10.16 7.78 -0.40
N ILE A 80 -10.29 6.89 0.59
CA ILE A 80 -11.53 6.17 0.92
C ILE A 80 -11.98 6.40 2.35
#